data_AF-A0A5C2SDM8-F1
#
_entry.id   AF-A0A5C2SDM8-F1
#
_cell.length_a   1.000
_cell.length_b   1.000
_cell.length_c   1.000
_cell.angle_alpha   90.00
_cell.angle_beta   90.00
_cell.angle_gamma   90.00
#
_symmetry.space_group_name_H-M   'P 1'
#
loop_
_entity.id
_entity.type
_entity.pdbx_description
1 polymer ?
#
loop_
_entity_poly.entity_id
_entity_poly.type
_entity_poly.pdbx_seq_one_letter_code
_entity_poly.pdbx_strand_id
1 'polypeptide(L)'
;MTTRHAAAYRAIVRVVNKASIYPRATRPSVVTQHIRAIFEQPREDKEGERFYRDMRNAATFMHSQEMHKTLLERYNPLLGLSTEDHLKKTAHRVGLDMPLAPKDEE
;
A
#
# COMPACT_ATOMS: atom_id res chain seq x y z
N MET A 1 -4.44 -8.29 -26.55
CA MET A 1 -3.42 -8.48 -25.49
C MET A 1 -2.96 -9.92 -25.48
N THR A 2 -1.66 -10.19 -25.43
CA THR A 2 -1.15 -11.57 -25.24
C THR A 2 -1.38 -12.03 -23.80
N THR A 3 -1.34 -13.35 -23.55
CA THR A 3 -1.54 -13.96 -22.22
C THR A 3 -0.57 -13.40 -21.17
N ARG A 4 0.68 -13.17 -21.58
CA ARG A 4 1.75 -12.61 -20.76
C ARG A 4 1.45 -11.17 -20.32
N HIS A 5 1.04 -10.30 -21.25
CA HIS A 5 0.63 -8.92 -20.93
C HIS A 5 -0.63 -8.88 -20.05
N ALA A 6 -1.56 -9.82 -20.23
CA ALA A 6 -2.76 -9.92 -19.40
C ALA A 6 -2.43 -10.25 -17.92
N ALA A 7 -1.42 -11.08 -17.66
CA ALA A 7 -0.98 -11.38 -16.30
C ALA A 7 -0.40 -10.14 -15.59
N ALA A 8 0.49 -9.41 -16.25
CA ALA A 8 1.07 -8.18 -15.72
C ALA A 8 0.01 -7.09 -15.48
N TYR A 9 -0.91 -6.90 -16.43
CA TYR A 9 -2.05 -5.99 -16.28
C TYR A 9 -2.90 -6.32 -15.05
N ARG A 10 -3.28 -7.60 -14.88
CA ARG A 10 -4.10 -8.04 -13.73
C ARG A 10 -3.37 -7.82 -12.40
N ALA A 11 -2.06 -8.05 -12.34
CA ALA A 11 -1.27 -7.80 -11.14
C ALA A 11 -1.34 -6.33 -10.72
N ILE A 12 -1.09 -5.41 -11.66
CA ILE A 12 -1.13 -3.96 -11.41
C ILE A 12 -2.55 -3.52 -11.01
N VAL A 13 -3.57 -3.89 -11.79
CA VAL A 13 -4.96 -3.50 -11.52
C VAL A 13 -5.44 -4.01 -10.17
N ARG A 14 -5.03 -5.21 -9.73
CA ARG A 14 -5.37 -5.73 -8.40
C ARG A 14 -4.78 -4.87 -7.29
N VAL A 15 -3.52 -4.47 -7.39
CA VAL A 15 -2.88 -3.63 -6.37
C VAL A 15 -3.49 -2.23 -6.34
N VAL A 16 -3.70 -1.60 -7.49
CA VAL A 16 -4.36 -0.28 -7.58
C VAL A 16 -5.77 -0.32 -6.98
N ASN A 17 -6.52 -1.38 -7.30
CA ASN A 17 -7.85 -1.60 -6.73
C ASN A 17 -7.81 -1.83 -5.22
N LYS A 18 -6.80 -2.54 -4.71
CA LYS A 18 -6.64 -2.77 -3.28
C LYS A 18 -6.25 -1.49 -2.53
N ALA A 19 -5.45 -0.63 -3.16
CA ALA A 19 -4.99 0.64 -2.59
C ALA A 19 -6.02 1.78 -2.66
N SER A 20 -7.17 1.57 -3.30
CA SER A 20 -8.20 2.60 -3.44
C SER A 20 -8.86 2.91 -2.09
N ILE A 21 -8.96 4.20 -1.77
CA ILE A 21 -9.67 4.72 -0.59
C ILE A 21 -11.18 4.49 -0.71
N TYR A 22 -11.70 4.44 -1.95
CA TYR A 22 -13.13 4.29 -2.21
C TYR A 22 -13.58 2.81 -2.13
N PRO A 23 -14.76 2.55 -1.54
CA PRO A 23 -15.41 1.24 -1.58
C PRO A 23 -15.56 0.70 -3.01
N ARG A 24 -15.60 -0.63 -3.15
CA ARG A 24 -15.70 -1.29 -4.46
C ARG A 24 -16.89 -0.80 -5.29
N ALA A 25 -18.02 -0.49 -4.65
CA ALA A 25 -19.25 -0.06 -5.32
C ALA A 25 -19.16 1.36 -5.92
N THR A 26 -18.40 2.27 -5.28
CA THR A 26 -18.32 3.69 -5.68
C THR A 26 -16.98 4.05 -6.32
N ARG A 27 -16.14 3.05 -6.60
CA ARG A 27 -14.81 3.28 -7.14
C ARG A 27 -14.87 3.83 -8.57
N PRO A 28 -14.17 4.94 -8.86
CA PRO A 28 -14.09 5.44 -10.24
C PRO A 28 -13.34 4.44 -11.13
N SER A 29 -13.96 4.06 -12.25
CA SER A 29 -13.34 3.18 -13.26
C SER A 29 -12.32 3.89 -14.14
N VAL A 30 -12.19 5.21 -14.01
CA VAL A 30 -11.31 6.04 -14.83
C VAL A 30 -9.87 5.53 -14.79
N VAL A 31 -9.35 5.22 -13.59
CA VAL A 31 -7.96 4.75 -13.44
C VAL A 31 -7.75 3.40 -14.12
N THR A 32 -8.66 2.44 -13.96
CA THR A 32 -8.54 1.12 -14.58
C THR A 32 -8.70 1.17 -16.09
N GLN A 33 -9.54 2.09 -16.60
CA GLN A 33 -9.66 2.39 -18.03
C GLN A 33 -8.36 2.97 -18.60
N HIS A 34 -7.72 3.91 -17.91
CA HIS A 34 -6.44 4.48 -18.35
C HIS A 34 -5.33 3.41 -18.37
N ILE A 35 -5.23 2.59 -17.32
CA ILE A 35 -4.27 1.47 -17.30
C ILE A 35 -4.57 0.53 -18.47
N ARG A 36 -5.83 0.21 -18.72
CA ARG A 36 -6.22 -0.64 -19.85
C ARG A 36 -5.80 -0.04 -21.19
N ALA A 37 -6.03 1.25 -21.41
CA ALA A 37 -5.62 1.95 -22.63
C ALA A 37 -4.09 1.89 -22.85
N ILE A 38 -3.29 2.08 -21.79
CA ILE A 38 -1.83 1.92 -21.86
C ILE A 38 -1.45 0.50 -22.33
N PHE A 39 -2.13 -0.52 -21.82
CA PHE A 39 -1.85 -1.91 -22.18
C PHE A 39 -2.38 -2.33 -23.56
N GLU A 40 -3.39 -1.64 -24.08
CA GLU A 40 -3.97 -1.88 -25.41
C GLU A 40 -3.24 -1.10 -26.53
N GLN A 41 -2.42 -0.10 -26.18
CA GLN A 41 -1.64 0.65 -27.15
C GLN A 41 -0.76 -0.29 -28.02
N PRO A 42 -0.85 -0.21 -29.36
CA PRO A 42 -0.05 -1.02 -30.26
C PRO A 42 1.42 -0.64 -30.14
N ARG A 43 2.29 -1.64 -30.18
CA ARG A 43 3.75 -1.50 -30.04
C ARG A 43 4.43 -2.45 -30.99
N GLU A 44 5.59 -2.06 -31.48
CA GLU A 44 6.48 -2.97 -32.21
C GLU A 44 7.01 -4.07 -31.29
N ASP A 45 7.42 -5.22 -31.84
CA ASP A 45 7.78 -6.40 -31.03
C ASP A 45 8.90 -6.13 -30.01
N LYS A 46 9.94 -5.38 -30.41
CA LYS A 46 11.05 -5.01 -29.52
C LYS A 46 10.59 -4.08 -28.39
N GLU A 47 9.71 -3.13 -28.69
CA GLU A 47 9.14 -2.22 -27.71
C GLU A 47 8.14 -2.91 -26.79
N GLY A 48 7.39 -3.89 -27.31
CA GLY A 48 6.46 -4.72 -26.56
C GLY A 48 7.15 -5.55 -25.48
N GLU A 49 8.30 -6.15 -25.80
CA GLU A 49 9.11 -6.89 -24.83
C GLU A 49 9.72 -5.98 -23.74
N ARG A 50 10.24 -4.81 -24.13
CA ARG A 50 10.70 -3.79 -23.17
C ARG A 50 9.56 -3.36 -22.25
N PHE A 51 8.42 -3.02 -22.81
CA PHE A 51 7.22 -2.62 -22.08
C PHE A 51 6.76 -3.71 -21.11
N TYR A 52 6.73 -4.98 -21.55
CA TYR A 52 6.37 -6.08 -20.68
C TYR A 52 7.29 -6.17 -19.46
N ARG A 53 8.60 -6.10 -19.67
CA ARG A 53 9.58 -6.15 -18.59
C ARG A 53 9.37 -5.00 -17.61
N ASP A 54 9.15 -3.80 -18.12
CA ASP A 54 8.94 -2.60 -17.30
C ASP A 54 7.63 -2.72 -16.48
N MET A 55 6.55 -3.22 -17.07
CA MET A 55 5.29 -3.50 -16.36
C MET A 55 5.43 -4.59 -15.30
N ARG A 56 6.22 -5.62 -15.56
CA ARG A 56 6.53 -6.65 -14.55
C ARG A 56 7.31 -6.05 -13.38
N ASN A 57 8.31 -5.23 -13.66
CA ASN A 57 9.10 -4.55 -12.62
C ASN A 57 8.21 -3.61 -11.79
N ALA A 58 7.31 -2.86 -12.43
CA ALA A 58 6.34 -2.01 -11.75
C ALA A 58 5.42 -2.83 -10.83
N ALA A 59 4.91 -3.97 -11.30
CA ALA A 59 4.08 -4.86 -10.48
C ALA A 59 4.85 -5.39 -9.25
N THR A 60 6.11 -5.80 -9.43
CA THR A 60 6.97 -6.23 -8.31
C THR A 60 7.21 -5.10 -7.31
N PHE A 61 7.50 -3.89 -7.80
CA PHE A 61 7.70 -2.73 -6.94
C PHE A 61 6.44 -2.37 -6.14
N MET A 62 5.26 -2.38 -6.77
CA MET A 62 4.01 -2.13 -6.08
C MET A 62 3.75 -3.14 -4.95
N HIS A 63 4.06 -4.42 -5.20
CA HIS A 63 3.92 -5.46 -4.19
C HIS A 63 4.94 -5.32 -3.04
N SER A 64 6.19 -4.95 -3.34
CA SER A 64 7.20 -4.73 -2.30
C SER A 64 6.86 -3.52 -1.42
N GLN A 65 6.28 -2.47 -1.98
CA GLN A 65 5.78 -1.32 -1.21
C GLN A 65 4.65 -1.71 -0.25
N GLU A 66 3.71 -2.53 -0.70
CA GLU A 66 2.63 -3.04 0.16
C GLU A 66 3.17 -3.88 1.32
N MET A 67 4.11 -4.78 1.03
CA MET A 67 4.77 -5.60 2.05
C MET A 67 5.55 -4.74 3.03
N HIS A 68 6.30 -3.76 2.54
CA HIS A 68 7.06 -2.83 3.36
C HIS A 68 6.15 -2.05 4.31
N LYS A 69 5.03 -1.50 3.81
CA LYS A 69 4.02 -0.84 4.64
C LYS A 69 3.50 -1.76 5.74
N THR A 70 3.14 -3.00 5.38
CA THR A 70 2.63 -3.99 6.34
C THR A 70 3.67 -4.31 7.44
N LEU A 71 4.94 -4.43 7.06
CA LEU A 71 6.02 -4.67 8.01
C LEU A 71 6.25 -3.47 8.93
N LEU A 72 6.21 -2.25 8.40
CA LEU A 72 6.31 -1.04 9.21
C LEU A 72 5.16 -0.94 10.22
N GLU A 73 3.91 -1.15 9.80
CA GLU A 73 2.76 -1.11 10.70
C GLU A 73 2.84 -2.20 11.80
N ARG A 74 3.40 -3.37 11.49
CA ARG A 74 3.54 -4.47 12.45
C ARG A 74 4.66 -4.26 13.47
N TYR A 75 5.81 -3.77 13.02
CA TYR A 75 7.02 -3.73 13.85
C TYR A 75 7.35 -2.34 14.37
N ASN A 76 6.75 -1.28 13.84
CA ASN A 76 6.92 0.08 14.31
C ASN A 76 5.60 0.64 14.90
N PRO A 77 5.33 0.41 16.20
CA PRO A 77 4.13 0.92 16.88
C PRO A 77 4.14 2.44 17.08
N LEU A 78 5.23 3.11 16.71
CA LEU A 78 5.39 4.57 16.74
C LEU A 78 5.11 5.20 15.37
N LEU A 79 4.92 4.38 14.33
CA LEU A 79 4.62 4.85 12.99
C LEU A 79 3.29 5.61 12.98
N GLY A 80 3.33 6.88 12.57
CA GLY A 80 2.14 7.73 12.47
C GLY A 80 1.67 8.37 13.79
N LEU A 81 2.41 8.23 14.90
CA LEU A 81 2.13 8.98 16.12
C LEU A 81 2.55 10.44 16.00
N SER A 82 1.76 11.34 16.59
CA SER A 82 2.19 12.72 16.83
C SER A 82 3.34 12.75 17.85
N THR A 83 4.10 13.84 17.85
CA THR A 83 5.19 14.05 18.82
C THR A 83 4.68 14.04 20.26
N GLU A 84 3.49 14.57 20.51
CA GLU A 84 2.84 14.60 21.82
C GLU A 84 2.46 13.20 22.29
N ASP A 85 1.84 12.40 21.42
CA ASP A 85 1.50 11.01 21.73
C ASP A 85 2.75 10.16 21.99
N HIS A 86 3.82 10.44 21.25
CA HIS A 86 5.11 9.78 21.43
C HIS A 86 5.72 10.11 22.81
N LEU A 87 5.69 11.38 23.21
CA LEU A 87 6.15 11.82 24.52
C LEU A 87 5.35 11.16 25.64
N LYS A 88 4.02 11.12 25.51
CA LYS A 88 3.13 10.48 26.50
C LYS A 88 3.39 8.98 26.63
N LYS A 89 3.48 8.24 25.52
CA LYS A 89 3.84 6.81 25.54
C LYS A 89 5.22 6.57 26.15
N THR A 90 6.17 7.47 25.89
CA THR A 90 7.50 7.40 26.49
C THR A 90 7.43 7.66 27.99
N ALA A 91 6.69 8.67 28.43
CA ALA A 91 6.45 8.98 29.85
C ALA A 91 5.85 7.80 30.61
N HIS A 92 4.86 7.11 30.03
CA HIS A 92 4.30 5.87 30.59
C HIS A 92 5.34 4.74 30.67
N ARG A 93 6.22 4.57 29.66
CA ARG A 93 7.25 3.52 29.65
C ARG A 93 8.38 3.75 30.65
N VAL A 94 8.75 5.00 30.89
CA VAL A 94 9.84 5.37 31.82
C VAL A 94 9.35 5.65 33.25
N GLY A 95 8.04 5.53 33.49
CA GLY A 95 7.45 5.76 34.82
C GLY A 95 7.32 7.24 35.21
N LEU A 96 7.41 8.16 34.26
CA LEU A 96 7.17 9.60 34.49
C LEU A 96 5.67 9.92 34.62
N ASP A 97 4.82 9.13 33.95
CA ASP A 97 3.35 9.23 34.02
C ASP A 97 2.77 7.84 34.33
N MET A 98 2.65 7.48 35.61
CA MET A 98 2.13 6.17 36.03
C MET A 98 0.61 6.23 36.27
N PRO A 99 -0.14 5.18 35.93
CA PRO A 99 -1.56 5.11 36.27
C PRO A 99 -1.74 5.20 37.79
N LEU A 100 -2.72 5.98 38.22
CA LEU A 100 -3.09 6.09 39.63
C LEU A 100 -3.59 4.73 40.13
N ALA A 101 -3.09 4.29 41.29
CA ALA A 101 -3.64 3.12 41.95
C ALA A 101 -5.12 3.37 42.31
N PRO A 102 -5.98 2.34 42.25
CA PRO A 102 -7.36 2.46 42.73
C PRO A 102 -7.31 2.93 44.19
N LYS A 103 -8.16 3.91 44.53
CA LYS A 103 -8.32 4.32 45.93
C LYS A 103 -8.95 3.14 46.66
N ASP A 104 -8.27 2.62 47.68
CA ASP A 104 -8.87 1.68 48.61
C ASP A 104 -10.08 2.38 49.25
N GLU A 105 -11.28 1.90 48.96
CA GLU A 105 -12.51 2.36 49.61
C GLU A 105 -12.55 1.73 51.00
N GLU A 106 -12.09 2.48 52.01
CA GLU A 106 -12.35 2.25 53.45
C GLU A 106 -13.70 2.85 53.88
#